data_AF-A0A3N5ZNN5-F1
#
_entry.id   AF-A0A3N5ZNN5-F1
#
_cell.length_a   1.000
_cell.length_b   1.000
_cell.length_c   1.000
_cell.angle_alpha   90.00
_cell.angle_beta   90.00
_cell.angle_gamma   90.00
#
_symmetry.space_group_name_H-M   'P 1'
#
loop_
_entity.id
_entity.type
_entity.pdbx_description
1 polymer ?
#
loop_
_entity_poly.entity_id
_entity_poly.type
_entity_poly.pdbx_seq_one_letter_code
_entity_poly.pdbx_strand_id
1 'polypeptide(L)'
;MRKSILLSLIILALFSLAACSTALQVTEVDKWLSTKAGSTAPTISVSGEWQDSVYADNTFMGWGAGKFEQSGSTVTGNLGLYIVKGMVSGNKLYLVLLTGGSVYYTATLEMKKENKELYGNYYYPKDKEQTQPYPMSLKRIN
;
A
#
# COMPACT_ATOMS: atom_id res chain seq x y z
N MET A 1 -8.62 -37.22 -40.58
CA MET A 1 -8.31 -35.77 -40.58
C MET A 1 -9.26 -34.90 -39.73
N ARG A 2 -10.53 -35.29 -39.45
CA ARG A 2 -11.46 -34.49 -38.62
C ARG A 2 -11.28 -34.57 -37.08
N LYS A 3 -10.64 -35.63 -36.56
CA LYS A 3 -10.45 -35.82 -35.09
C LYS A 3 -9.26 -35.04 -34.51
N SER A 4 -8.27 -34.71 -35.35
CA SER A 4 -7.05 -33.97 -34.94
C SER A 4 -7.28 -32.48 -34.75
N ILE A 5 -8.35 -31.92 -35.36
CA ILE A 5 -8.70 -30.49 -35.23
C ILE A 5 -9.44 -30.22 -33.90
N LEU A 6 -10.20 -31.19 -33.40
CA LEU A 6 -10.94 -31.09 -32.13
C LEU A 6 -10.04 -31.14 -30.89
N LEU A 7 -8.89 -31.83 -30.95
CA LEU A 7 -7.93 -31.87 -29.84
C LEU A 7 -7.11 -30.58 -29.68
N SER A 8 -6.81 -29.86 -30.76
CA SER A 8 -6.07 -28.58 -30.69
C SER A 8 -6.90 -27.44 -30.05
N LEU A 9 -8.23 -27.46 -30.19
CA LEU A 9 -9.11 -26.42 -29.62
C LEU A 9 -9.23 -26.54 -28.09
N ILE A 10 -9.10 -27.74 -27.52
CA ILE A 10 -9.19 -27.97 -26.07
C ILE A 10 -7.90 -27.51 -25.36
N ILE A 11 -6.74 -27.68 -25.99
CA ILE A 11 -5.45 -27.25 -25.42
C ILE A 11 -5.33 -25.72 -25.41
N LEU A 12 -5.88 -25.03 -26.42
CA LEU A 12 -5.86 -23.56 -26.47
C LEU A 12 -6.84 -22.92 -25.45
N ALA A 13 -7.90 -23.63 -25.07
CA ALA A 13 -8.87 -23.16 -24.05
C ALA A 13 -8.38 -23.34 -22.60
N LEU A 14 -7.36 -24.16 -22.36
CA LEU A 14 -6.78 -24.37 -21.02
C LEU A 14 -5.69 -23.34 -20.67
N PHE A 15 -5.15 -22.62 -21.66
CA PHE A 15 -4.15 -21.56 -21.45
C PHE A 15 -4.76 -20.16 -21.23
N SER A 16 -6.08 -19.98 -21.40
CA SER A 16 -6.74 -18.67 -21.28
C SER A 16 -7.21 -18.32 -19.87
N LEU A 17 -7.06 -19.20 -18.87
CA LEU A 17 -7.55 -18.96 -17.50
C LEU A 17 -6.50 -18.50 -16.49
N ALA A 18 -5.22 -18.38 -16.88
CA ALA A 18 -4.21 -17.73 -16.05
C ALA A 18 -4.15 -16.21 -16.31
N ALA A 19 -5.30 -15.53 -16.25
CA ALA A 19 -5.31 -14.09 -16.01
C ALA A 19 -4.88 -13.88 -14.55
N CYS A 20 -3.58 -14.01 -14.31
CA CYS A 20 -2.97 -13.72 -13.02
C CYS A 20 -3.34 -12.29 -12.65
N SER A 21 -4.16 -12.11 -11.62
CA SER A 21 -4.51 -10.77 -11.15
C SER A 21 -3.23 -10.06 -10.73
N THR A 22 -2.87 -9.02 -11.46
CA THR A 22 -1.65 -8.24 -11.23
C THR A 22 -1.76 -7.34 -10.00
N ALA A 23 -2.98 -7.14 -9.47
CA ALA A 23 -3.22 -6.36 -8.27
C ALA A 23 -2.78 -7.10 -6.99
N LEU A 24 -2.21 -6.35 -6.04
CA LEU A 24 -1.89 -6.83 -4.70
C LEU A 24 -3.18 -7.27 -4.01
N GLN A 25 -3.24 -8.53 -3.58
CA GLN A 25 -4.40 -9.09 -2.90
C GLN A 25 -4.27 -8.91 -1.39
N VAL A 26 -5.42 -8.83 -0.68
CA VAL A 26 -5.42 -8.67 0.78
C VAL A 26 -4.70 -9.81 1.49
N THR A 27 -4.79 -11.04 0.95
CA THR A 27 -4.10 -12.22 1.46
C THR A 27 -2.58 -12.15 1.30
N GLU A 28 -2.06 -11.27 0.45
CA GLU A 28 -0.62 -11.08 0.20
C GLU A 28 -0.02 -9.95 1.04
N VAL A 29 -0.85 -9.14 1.71
CA VAL A 29 -0.43 -7.87 2.35
C VAL A 29 0.69 -8.05 3.34
N ASP A 30 0.57 -9.01 4.27
CA ASP A 30 1.55 -9.17 5.35
C ASP A 30 2.90 -9.65 4.79
N LYS A 31 2.88 -10.52 3.76
CA LYS A 31 4.08 -10.93 3.03
C LYS A 31 4.71 -9.77 2.26
N TRP A 32 3.91 -8.99 1.56
CA TRP A 32 4.38 -7.83 0.79
C TRP A 32 5.02 -6.78 1.69
N LEU A 33 4.37 -6.43 2.82
CA LEU A 33 4.90 -5.51 3.82
C LEU A 33 6.23 -6.00 4.39
N SER A 34 6.30 -7.28 4.79
CA SER A 34 7.53 -7.87 5.33
C SER A 34 8.68 -7.85 4.31
N THR A 35 8.36 -8.07 3.02
CA THR A 35 9.36 -8.05 1.94
C THR A 35 9.88 -6.64 1.68
N LYS A 36 9.00 -5.63 1.66
CA LYS A 36 9.39 -4.23 1.43
C LYS A 36 10.14 -3.63 2.62
N ALA A 37 9.72 -3.93 3.84
CA ALA A 37 10.36 -3.45 5.06
C ALA A 37 11.71 -4.15 5.32
N GLY A 38 11.83 -5.43 4.98
CA GLY A 38 13.02 -6.21 5.32
C GLY A 38 13.22 -6.31 6.84
N SER A 39 14.47 -6.40 7.28
CA SER A 39 14.83 -6.66 8.69
C SER A 39 15.44 -5.47 9.42
N THR A 40 15.44 -4.27 8.82
CA THR A 40 16.02 -3.08 9.45
C THR A 40 15.11 -2.57 10.57
N ALA A 41 15.69 -2.41 11.76
CA ALA A 41 14.96 -1.89 12.91
C ALA A 41 14.42 -0.47 12.65
N PRO A 42 13.25 -0.11 13.20
CA PRO A 42 12.66 1.21 13.03
C PRO A 42 13.51 2.26 13.76
N THR A 43 13.83 3.38 13.09
CA THR A 43 14.53 4.53 13.68
C THR A 43 13.62 5.75 13.87
N ILE A 44 12.35 5.62 13.48
CA ILE A 44 11.31 6.64 13.61
C ILE A 44 10.10 6.07 14.36
N SER A 45 9.35 6.96 15.00
CA SER A 45 8.01 6.66 15.51
C SER A 45 6.97 7.39 14.67
N VAL A 46 6.02 6.64 14.12
CA VAL A 46 4.90 7.17 13.33
C VAL A 46 3.59 7.20 14.12
N SER A 47 3.57 6.73 15.37
CA SER A 47 2.39 6.81 16.23
C SER A 47 1.92 8.26 16.37
N GLY A 48 0.61 8.48 16.28
CA GLY A 48 -0.01 9.79 16.44
C GLY A 48 -0.97 10.15 15.32
N GLU A 49 -1.37 11.41 15.30
CA GLU A 49 -2.35 11.93 14.35
C GLU A 49 -1.68 12.64 13.18
N TRP A 50 -2.21 12.37 12.00
CA TRP A 50 -1.68 12.81 10.73
C TRP A 50 -2.79 13.41 9.88
N GLN A 51 -2.45 14.38 9.05
CA GLN A 51 -3.37 15.00 8.12
C GLN A 51 -2.70 15.19 6.78
N ASP A 52 -3.46 15.09 5.68
CA ASP A 52 -3.02 15.50 4.36
C ASP A 52 -2.39 16.91 4.41
N SER A 53 -1.15 17.03 3.92
CA SER A 53 -0.42 18.29 3.96
C SER A 53 -0.92 19.31 2.92
N VAL A 54 -1.60 18.87 1.87
CA VAL A 54 -2.02 19.68 0.72
C VAL A 54 -3.51 20.02 0.78
N TYR A 55 -4.35 19.03 1.12
CA TYR A 55 -5.81 19.10 1.08
C TYR A 55 -6.43 18.76 2.44
N ALA A 56 -5.82 19.27 3.51
CA ALA A 56 -6.13 18.99 4.92
C ALA A 56 -7.61 18.70 5.25
N ASP A 57 -8.54 19.48 4.69
CA ASP A 57 -9.98 19.44 5.02
C ASP A 57 -10.86 18.89 3.87
N ASN A 58 -10.27 18.42 2.77
CA ASN A 58 -11.00 17.92 1.60
C ASN A 58 -10.78 16.42 1.41
N THR A 59 -11.68 15.62 1.99
CA THR A 59 -11.70 14.15 1.85
C THR A 59 -12.03 13.66 0.45
N PHE A 60 -12.51 14.53 -0.45
CA PHE A 60 -12.79 14.16 -1.85
C PHE A 60 -11.56 14.28 -2.74
N MET A 61 -10.56 15.08 -2.37
CA MET A 61 -9.35 15.30 -3.15
C MET A 61 -8.04 14.93 -2.44
N GLY A 62 -8.08 14.66 -1.13
CA GLY A 62 -6.92 14.33 -0.32
C GLY A 62 -7.09 13.07 0.52
N TRP A 63 -6.06 12.77 1.31
CA TRP A 63 -6.02 11.64 2.23
C TRP A 63 -6.86 11.84 3.50
N GLY A 64 -7.25 13.09 3.80
CA GLY A 64 -7.95 13.47 5.02
C GLY A 64 -7.07 13.38 6.27
N ALA A 65 -7.70 13.19 7.43
CA ALA A 65 -7.03 12.96 8.70
C ALA A 65 -6.96 11.46 9.03
N GLY A 66 -5.94 11.07 9.79
CA GLY A 66 -5.68 9.69 10.17
C GLY A 66 -4.97 9.59 11.50
N LYS A 67 -5.02 8.39 12.08
CA LYS A 67 -4.29 8.05 13.30
C LYS A 67 -3.54 6.76 13.07
N PHE A 68 -2.25 6.77 13.40
CA PHE A 68 -1.40 5.59 13.33
C PHE A 68 -1.02 5.13 14.74
N GLU A 69 -0.97 3.82 14.92
CA GLU A 69 -0.51 3.13 16.10
C GLU A 69 0.64 2.22 15.68
N GLN A 70 1.82 2.45 16.25
CA GLN A 70 3.01 1.65 15.99
C GLN A 70 3.36 0.78 17.20
N SER A 71 3.55 -0.52 16.94
CA SER A 71 4.08 -1.50 17.90
C SER A 71 5.30 -2.18 17.28
N GLY A 72 6.50 -1.82 17.75
CA GLY A 72 7.74 -2.24 17.11
C GLY A 72 7.83 -1.72 15.66
N SER A 73 8.00 -2.61 14.70
CA SER A 73 7.95 -2.27 13.26
C SER A 73 6.53 -2.24 12.71
N THR A 74 5.53 -2.81 13.36
CA THR A 74 4.17 -2.91 12.79
C THR A 74 3.38 -1.62 13.03
N VAL A 75 2.60 -1.22 12.04
CA VAL A 75 1.72 -0.04 12.10
C VAL A 75 0.30 -0.44 11.72
N THR A 76 -0.67 0.03 12.50
CA THR A 76 -2.10 -0.07 12.22
C THR A 76 -2.76 1.29 12.36
N GLY A 77 -3.98 1.43 11.83
CA GLY A 77 -4.78 2.63 12.06
C GLY A 77 -5.71 2.94 10.90
N ASN A 78 -5.96 4.22 10.69
CA ASN A 78 -6.79 4.71 9.60
C ASN A 78 -6.20 5.99 8.99
N LEU A 79 -6.58 6.26 7.73
CA LEU A 79 -6.29 7.50 7.03
C LEU A 79 -7.50 7.84 6.15
N GLY A 80 -8.25 8.87 6.52
CA GLY A 80 -9.55 9.14 5.94
C GLY A 80 -10.46 7.92 6.06
N LEU A 81 -10.95 7.44 4.91
CA LEU A 81 -11.81 6.25 4.81
C LEU A 81 -11.03 4.92 4.72
N TYR A 82 -9.70 4.96 4.70
CA TYR A 82 -8.88 3.77 4.54
C TYR A 82 -8.47 3.18 5.88
N ILE A 83 -8.58 1.86 6.01
CA ILE A 83 -7.89 1.09 7.05
C ILE A 83 -6.42 0.98 6.64
N VAL A 84 -5.51 1.21 7.57
CA VAL A 84 -4.07 1.16 7.34
C VAL A 84 -3.47 -0.08 7.98
N LYS A 85 -2.73 -0.83 7.18
CA LYS A 85 -1.70 -1.77 7.64
C LYS A 85 -0.35 -1.25 7.17
N GLY A 86 0.67 -1.33 8.01
CA GLY A 86 1.98 -0.84 7.62
C GLY A 86 3.13 -1.45 8.41
N MET A 87 4.33 -1.14 7.94
CA MET A 87 5.57 -1.45 8.63
C MET A 87 6.57 -0.29 8.54
N VAL A 88 7.30 -0.05 9.61
CA VAL A 88 8.45 0.87 9.67
C VAL A 88 9.74 0.07 9.55
N SER A 89 10.65 0.57 8.71
CA SER A 89 12.00 0.04 8.56
C SER A 89 12.98 1.20 8.36
N GLY A 90 13.93 1.34 9.29
CA GLY A 90 14.74 2.54 9.39
C GLY A 90 13.86 3.79 9.51
N ASN A 91 14.05 4.76 8.61
CA ASN A 91 13.30 6.00 8.54
C ASN A 91 12.14 5.96 7.51
N LYS A 92 11.78 4.77 7.00
CA LYS A 92 10.73 4.57 6.01
C LYS A 92 9.51 3.92 6.64
N LEU A 93 8.34 4.34 6.16
CA LEU A 93 7.03 3.77 6.46
C LEU A 93 6.45 3.19 5.17
N TYR A 94 6.14 1.90 5.20
CA TYR A 94 5.46 1.18 4.12
C TYR A 94 4.01 0.96 4.54
N LEU A 95 3.06 1.36 3.70
CA LEU A 95 1.64 1.26 3.99
C LEU A 95 0.91 0.46 2.92
N VAL A 96 -0.15 -0.20 3.36
CA VAL A 96 -1.23 -0.73 2.54
C VAL A 96 -2.52 -0.10 3.05
N LEU A 97 -3.23 0.56 2.14
CA LEU A 97 -4.49 1.24 2.40
C LEU A 97 -5.62 0.37 1.87
N LEU A 98 -6.51 -0.03 2.78
CA LEU A 98 -7.60 -0.95 2.51
C LEU A 98 -8.95 -0.25 2.61
N THR A 99 -9.87 -0.60 1.71
CA THR A 99 -11.28 -0.22 1.82
C THR A 99 -12.14 -1.31 1.20
N GLY A 100 -13.34 -1.54 1.76
CA GLY A 100 -14.26 -2.58 1.27
C GLY A 100 -13.64 -3.99 1.19
N GLY A 101 -12.66 -4.31 2.06
CA GLY A 101 -11.96 -5.60 2.04
C GLY A 101 -11.01 -5.81 0.86
N SER A 102 -10.60 -4.73 0.16
CA SER A 102 -9.63 -4.77 -0.94
C SER A 102 -8.45 -3.82 -0.68
N VAL A 103 -7.30 -4.14 -1.26
CA VAL A 103 -6.17 -3.19 -1.32
C VAL A 103 -6.51 -2.10 -2.33
N TYR A 104 -6.50 -0.85 -1.88
CA TYR A 104 -6.80 0.30 -2.72
C TYR A 104 -5.55 1.06 -3.12
N TYR A 105 -4.59 1.20 -2.20
CA TYR A 105 -3.27 1.78 -2.47
C TYR A 105 -2.19 1.10 -1.65
N THR A 106 -0.95 1.23 -2.09
CA THR A 106 0.23 1.09 -1.23
C THR A 106 0.96 2.42 -1.16
N ALA A 107 1.75 2.65 -0.12
CA ALA A 107 2.58 3.84 -0.03
C ALA A 107 3.94 3.54 0.59
N THR A 108 4.93 4.33 0.21
CA THR A 108 6.27 4.35 0.81
C THR A 108 6.61 5.80 1.13
N LEU A 109 6.69 6.10 2.42
CA LEU A 109 6.90 7.43 2.96
C LEU A 109 8.17 7.46 3.80
N GLU A 110 8.81 8.62 3.87
CA GLU A 110 9.95 8.88 4.74
C GLU A 110 9.60 9.97 5.73
N MET A 111 10.08 9.81 6.97
CA MET A 111 9.97 10.87 7.96
C MET A 111 10.89 12.05 7.60
N LYS A 112 10.34 13.25 7.62
CA LYS A 112 11.00 14.53 7.32
C LYS A 112 10.70 15.55 8.42
N LYS A 113 11.40 16.69 8.35
CA LYS A 113 11.19 17.88 9.20
C LYS A 113 11.09 17.54 10.70
N GLU A 114 12.12 16.89 11.25
CA GLU A 114 12.19 16.57 12.68
C GLU A 114 10.95 15.83 13.22
N ASN A 115 10.49 14.82 12.49
CA ASN A 115 9.34 13.98 12.83
C ASN A 115 7.95 14.61 12.65
N LYS A 116 7.85 15.71 11.88
CA LYS A 116 6.59 16.43 11.65
C LYS A 116 5.92 16.16 10.31
N GLU A 117 6.60 15.50 9.39
CA GLU A 117 6.05 15.21 8.05
C GLU A 117 6.45 13.81 7.59
N LEU A 118 5.50 13.08 7.03
CA LEU A 118 5.74 11.87 6.24
C LEU A 118 5.59 12.24 4.77
N TYR A 119 6.65 12.09 3.98
CA TYR A 119 6.67 12.45 2.58
C TYR A 119 7.17 11.29 1.71
N GLY A 120 6.49 11.03 0.61
CA GLY A 120 6.90 10.02 -0.35
C GLY A 120 5.84 9.83 -1.41
N ASN A 121 5.55 8.57 -1.72
CA ASN A 121 4.66 8.23 -2.82
C ASN A 121 3.66 7.15 -2.44
N TYR A 122 2.51 7.18 -3.10
CA TYR A 122 1.55 6.09 -3.16
C TYR A 122 1.46 5.49 -4.56
N TYR A 123 0.89 4.29 -4.64
CA TYR A 123 0.85 3.46 -5.83
C TYR A 123 -0.46 2.70 -5.90
N TYR A 124 -0.93 2.47 -7.13
CA TYR A 124 -2.10 1.62 -7.36
C TYR A 124 -1.78 0.15 -7.08
N PRO A 125 -2.78 -0.68 -6.72
CA PRO A 125 -2.56 -2.06 -6.29
C PRO A 125 -1.90 -2.94 -7.37
N LYS A 126 -2.12 -2.61 -8.65
CA LYS A 126 -1.50 -3.29 -9.81
C LYS A 126 0.01 -3.11 -9.91
N ASP A 127 0.57 -2.12 -9.21
CA ASP A 127 2.00 -1.79 -9.23
C ASP A 127 2.68 -2.27 -7.94
N LYS A 128 2.76 -3.60 -7.76
CA LYS A 128 3.36 -4.23 -6.58
C LYS A 128 4.83 -3.84 -6.38
N GLU A 129 5.52 -3.50 -7.48
CA GLU A 129 6.91 -3.09 -7.48
C GLU A 129 7.12 -1.61 -7.19
N GLN A 130 6.04 -0.81 -7.18
CA GLN A 130 6.08 0.62 -6.86
C GLN A 130 6.93 1.43 -7.86
N THR A 131 6.65 1.25 -9.15
CA THR A 131 7.37 1.87 -10.27
C THR A 131 6.71 3.13 -10.84
N GLN A 132 5.42 3.35 -10.58
CA GLN A 132 4.62 4.47 -11.08
C GLN A 132 4.10 5.30 -9.89
N PRO A 133 4.95 6.17 -9.32
CA PRO A 133 4.64 6.89 -8.09
C PRO A 133 3.68 8.05 -8.31
N TYR A 134 2.88 8.31 -7.29
CA TYR A 134 2.11 9.55 -7.12
C TYR A 134 2.46 10.16 -5.76
N PRO A 135 2.62 11.48 -5.65
CA PRO A 135 3.10 12.10 -4.42
C PRO A 135 2.08 11.96 -3.28
N MET A 136 2.59 11.76 -2.07
CA MET A 136 1.83 11.72 -0.82
C MET A 136 2.61 12.44 0.28
N SER A 137 1.94 13.36 0.96
CA SER A 137 2.48 14.05 2.13
C SER A 137 1.44 14.10 3.24
N LEU A 138 1.87 13.74 4.45
CA LEU A 138 1.10 13.86 5.68
C LEU A 138 1.87 14.69 6.70
N LYS A 139 1.21 15.69 7.28
CA LYS A 139 1.72 16.47 8.41
C LYS A 139 1.20 15.90 9.71
N ARG A 140 2.04 15.90 10.74
CA ARG A 140 1.63 15.57 12.10
C ARG A 140 0.79 16.72 12.65
N ILE A 141 -0.33 16.41 13.31
CA ILE A 141 -1.25 17.43 13.87
C ILE A 141 -1.35 17.43 15.39
N ASN A 142 -0.76 16.43 16.06
CA ASN A 142 -0.59 16.35 17.52
C ASN A 142 0.70 15.61 17.88
#